data_AF-A0AAP2E063-F1
#
_entry.id   AF-A0AAP2E063-F1
#
_cell.length_a   1.000
_cell.length_b   1.000
_cell.length_c   1.000
_cell.angle_alpha   90.00
_cell.angle_beta   90.00
_cell.angle_gamma   90.00
#
_symmetry.space_group_name_H-M   'P 1'
#
loop_
_entity.id
_entity.type
_entity.pdbx_description
1 polymer ?
#
loop_
_entity_poly.entity_id
_entity_poly.type
_entity_poly.pdbx_seq_one_letter_code
_entity_poly.pdbx_strand_id
1 'polypeptide(L)'
;MACDLFELVKVMGYNQVTIGGHDIGAHVAFSFAANYPAFVSSLILLDTPHPDDSMYRLPMLPIPGADYVYPWWLAFNQIKQLLEGRMSIVIDWIFNQLLRKKDSVTDFDRAVYAAAYNSADAIRASNAWYQAFPQDIADSRTYAKLTMPVLGVGGSGYALLQHALPAVATTYSLEKIDDAGHFILAEKPEETAHVITQFLECYV
;
A
#
# COMPACT_ATOMS: atom_id res chain seq x y z
N MET A 1 4.21 13.39 -3.70
CA MET A 1 4.73 12.36 -2.78
C MET A 1 5.96 11.66 -3.33
N ALA A 2 5.97 11.08 -4.54
CA ALA A 2 7.21 10.57 -5.14
C ALA A 2 8.35 11.63 -5.22
N CYS A 3 8.02 12.85 -5.68
CA CYS A 3 8.97 13.97 -5.72
C CYS A 3 9.47 14.38 -4.32
N ASP A 4 8.60 14.33 -3.30
CA ASP A 4 8.99 14.67 -1.93
C ASP A 4 9.99 13.65 -1.35
N LEU A 5 9.80 12.36 -1.66
CA LEU A 5 10.76 11.31 -1.31
C LEU A 5 12.09 11.47 -2.05
N PHE A 6 12.04 11.86 -3.32
CA PHE A 6 13.24 12.17 -4.10
C PHE A 6 14.08 13.29 -3.49
N GLU A 7 13.44 14.40 -3.12
CA GLU A 7 14.14 15.50 -2.48
C GLU A 7 14.64 15.12 -1.08
N LEU A 8 13.89 14.31 -0.32
CA LEU A 8 14.36 13.77 0.96
C LEU A 8 15.62 12.90 0.79
N VAL A 9 15.64 11.97 -0.17
CA VAL A 9 16.79 11.11 -0.48
C VAL A 9 18.03 11.94 -0.80
N LYS A 10 17.87 13.01 -1.59
CA LYS A 10 18.95 13.95 -1.92
C LYS A 10 19.45 14.72 -0.71
N VAL A 11 18.55 15.25 0.13
CA VAL A 11 18.92 15.97 1.35
C VAL A 11 19.68 15.07 2.33
N MET A 12 19.31 13.79 2.39
CA MET A 12 20.00 12.79 3.22
C MET A 12 21.35 12.34 2.64
N GLY A 13 21.69 12.75 1.41
CA GLY A 13 22.97 12.44 0.77
C GLY A 13 23.08 11.01 0.24
N TYR A 14 21.96 10.33 0.02
CA TYR A 14 21.96 8.98 -0.55
C TYR A 14 21.94 9.02 -2.09
N ASN A 15 22.81 8.22 -2.72
CA ASN A 15 22.84 8.08 -4.17
C ASN A 15 21.78 7.09 -4.67
N GLN A 16 21.54 6.02 -3.92
CA GLN A 16 20.50 5.03 -4.15
C GLN A 16 19.93 4.55 -2.82
N VAL A 17 18.66 4.14 -2.83
CA VAL A 17 17.98 3.56 -1.66
C VAL A 17 17.22 2.31 -2.07
N THR A 18 17.09 1.37 -1.13
CA THR A 18 15.98 0.42 -1.17
C THR A 18 14.76 1.12 -0.57
N ILE A 19 13.65 1.09 -1.30
CA ILE A 19 12.40 1.69 -0.85
C ILE A 19 11.32 0.62 -0.71
N GLY A 20 10.57 0.69 0.39
CA GLY A 20 9.45 -0.20 0.64
C GLY A 20 8.22 0.56 1.11
N GLY A 21 7.04 0.03 0.80
CA GLY A 21 5.78 0.61 1.25
C GLY A 21 4.68 -0.42 1.40
N HIS A 22 3.73 -0.14 2.30
CA HIS A 22 2.53 -0.93 2.55
C HIS A 22 1.28 -0.13 2.22
N ASP A 23 0.27 -0.80 1.64
CA ASP A 23 -0.97 -0.17 1.18
C ASP A 23 -0.67 1.03 0.24
N ILE A 24 -1.27 2.21 0.45
CA ILE A 24 -0.97 3.43 -0.31
C ILE A 24 0.53 3.78 -0.26
N GLY A 25 1.25 3.41 0.80
CA GLY A 25 2.71 3.54 0.86
C GLY A 25 3.41 2.73 -0.24
N ALA A 26 2.89 1.55 -0.60
CA ALA A 26 3.39 0.75 -1.72
C ALA A 26 3.16 1.47 -3.06
N HIS A 27 2.03 2.16 -3.22
CA HIS A 27 1.77 3.00 -4.40
C HIS A 27 2.84 4.10 -4.50
N VAL A 28 3.08 4.82 -3.41
CA VAL A 28 4.09 5.90 -3.38
C VAL A 28 5.50 5.37 -3.66
N ALA A 29 5.87 4.23 -3.07
CA ALA A 29 7.17 3.59 -3.30
C ALA A 29 7.33 3.17 -4.78
N PHE A 30 6.28 2.60 -5.38
CA PHE A 30 6.26 2.27 -6.80
C PHE A 30 6.38 3.52 -7.67
N SER A 31 5.60 4.58 -7.41
CA SER A 31 5.69 5.83 -8.19
C SER A 31 7.09 6.45 -8.07
N PHE A 32 7.73 6.38 -6.90
CA PHE A 32 9.12 6.82 -6.72
C PHE A 32 10.08 6.00 -7.58
N ALA A 33 10.00 4.67 -7.55
CA ALA A 33 10.83 3.80 -8.37
C ALA A 33 10.63 4.00 -9.87
N ALA A 34 9.39 4.24 -10.31
CA ALA A 34 9.07 4.46 -11.71
C ALA A 34 9.57 5.82 -12.24
N ASN A 35 9.46 6.88 -11.43
CA ASN A 35 9.87 8.23 -11.82
C ASN A 35 11.38 8.50 -11.62
N TYR A 36 12.00 7.87 -10.62
CA TYR A 36 13.40 8.07 -10.26
C TYR A 36 14.20 6.76 -10.20
N PRO A 37 14.18 5.93 -11.26
CA PRO A 37 14.76 4.59 -11.22
C PRO A 37 16.27 4.58 -10.92
N ALA A 38 16.99 5.65 -11.26
CA ALA A 38 18.42 5.79 -10.97
C ALA A 38 18.74 5.90 -9.46
N PHE A 39 17.76 6.27 -8.64
CA PHE A 39 17.88 6.45 -7.19
C PHE A 39 17.37 5.25 -6.40
N VAL A 40 16.99 4.16 -7.08
CA VAL A 40 16.43 2.96 -6.43
C VAL A 40 17.31 1.75 -6.72
N SER A 41 17.87 1.15 -5.67
CA SER A 41 18.61 -0.12 -5.76
C SER A 41 17.67 -1.31 -5.80
N SER A 42 16.58 -1.27 -5.03
CA SER A 42 15.51 -2.27 -5.04
C SER A 42 14.20 -1.72 -4.48
N LEU A 43 13.08 -2.37 -4.81
CA LEU A 43 11.72 -1.97 -4.41
C LEU A 43 11.02 -3.09 -3.64
N ILE A 44 10.28 -2.74 -2.59
CA ILE A 44 9.45 -3.66 -1.82
C ILE A 44 7.99 -3.16 -1.82
N LEU A 45 7.07 -4.00 -2.28
CA LEU A 45 5.63 -3.73 -2.31
C LEU A 45 4.93 -4.67 -1.32
N LEU A 46 4.31 -4.10 -0.29
CA LEU A 46 3.62 -4.86 0.74
C LEU A 46 2.10 -4.79 0.51
N ASP A 47 1.53 -5.98 0.29
CA ASP A 47 0.11 -6.34 0.14
C ASP A 47 -0.67 -5.70 -1.02
N THR A 48 -0.21 -4.61 -1.64
CA THR A 48 -0.94 -3.95 -2.73
C THR A 48 -0.02 -3.57 -3.90
N PRO A 49 -0.44 -3.80 -5.16
CA PRO A 49 0.24 -3.23 -6.32
C PRO A 49 -0.15 -1.76 -6.51
N HIS A 50 0.61 -1.03 -7.34
CA HIS A 50 0.24 0.33 -7.74
C HIS A 50 -1.10 0.37 -8.51
N PRO A 51 -1.92 1.43 -8.38
CA PRO A 51 -3.18 1.58 -9.10
C PRO A 51 -3.02 1.45 -10.62
N ASP A 52 -3.96 0.74 -11.23
CA ASP A 52 -4.08 0.57 -12.67
C ASP A 52 -5.54 0.58 -13.14
N ASP A 53 -5.74 0.37 -14.45
CA ASP A 53 -7.06 0.38 -15.09
C ASP A 53 -8.04 -0.67 -14.54
N SER A 54 -7.56 -1.71 -13.85
CA SER A 54 -8.42 -2.73 -13.26
C SER A 54 -9.29 -2.16 -12.13
N MET A 55 -8.84 -1.10 -11.45
CA MET A 55 -9.58 -0.47 -10.36
C MET A 55 -10.91 0.14 -10.81
N TYR A 56 -11.01 0.60 -12.06
CA TYR A 56 -12.27 1.10 -12.63
C TYR A 56 -13.32 0.00 -12.84
N ARG A 57 -12.92 -1.28 -12.74
CA ARG A 57 -13.80 -2.44 -12.88
C ARG A 57 -14.24 -3.00 -11.53
N LEU A 58 -13.77 -2.42 -10.41
CA LEU A 58 -14.23 -2.82 -9.09
C LEU A 58 -15.74 -2.53 -8.96
N PRO A 59 -16.54 -3.52 -8.53
CA PRO A 59 -17.98 -3.32 -8.40
C PRO A 59 -18.26 -2.28 -7.33
N MET A 60 -19.26 -1.43 -7.55
CA MET A 60 -19.71 -0.41 -6.56
C MET A 60 -20.65 -0.97 -5.48
N LEU A 61 -21.00 -2.25 -5.53
CA LEU A 61 -21.87 -2.88 -4.55
C LEU A 61 -21.27 -4.25 -4.17
N PRO A 62 -21.48 -4.71 -2.92
CA PRO A 62 -21.11 -6.05 -2.53
C PRO A 62 -21.76 -7.09 -3.46
N ILE A 63 -20.96 -8.04 -3.92
CA ILE A 63 -21.46 -9.18 -4.69
C ILE A 63 -21.78 -10.32 -3.72
N PRO A 64 -23.03 -10.80 -3.65
CA PRO A 64 -23.38 -11.93 -2.78
C PRO A 64 -22.51 -13.16 -3.06
N GLY A 65 -21.89 -13.71 -2.03
CA GLY A 65 -21.01 -14.87 -2.14
C GLY A 65 -19.57 -14.57 -2.56
N ALA A 66 -19.19 -13.29 -2.74
CA ALA A 66 -17.80 -12.92 -2.91
C ALA A 66 -16.97 -13.26 -1.66
N ASP A 67 -15.74 -13.70 -1.89
CA ASP A 67 -14.76 -14.10 -0.88
C ASP A 67 -13.79 -12.98 -0.49
N TYR A 68 -14.00 -11.76 -1.01
CA TYR A 68 -13.21 -10.57 -0.71
C TYR A 68 -14.03 -9.48 -0.01
N VAL A 69 -13.34 -8.60 0.71
CA VAL A 69 -13.96 -7.45 1.37
C VAL A 69 -14.29 -6.38 0.34
N TYR A 70 -15.57 -6.00 0.27
CA TYR A 70 -16.04 -4.94 -0.63
C TYR A 70 -15.35 -3.60 -0.31
N PRO A 71 -14.57 -3.00 -1.25
CA PRO A 71 -13.72 -1.85 -0.98
C PRO A 71 -14.47 -0.51 -1.07
N TRP A 72 -15.58 -0.37 -0.33
CA TRP A 72 -16.45 0.81 -0.34
C TRP A 72 -15.71 2.12 -0.03
N TRP A 73 -14.63 2.03 0.76
CA TRP A 73 -13.85 3.18 1.19
C TRP A 73 -13.18 3.91 0.01
N LEU A 74 -12.91 3.21 -1.10
CA LEU A 74 -12.33 3.83 -2.30
C LEU A 74 -13.23 4.94 -2.87
N ALA A 75 -14.53 4.64 -2.99
CA ALA A 75 -15.52 5.60 -3.46
C ALA A 75 -15.89 6.61 -2.37
N PHE A 76 -15.98 6.17 -1.12
CA PHE A 76 -16.35 7.04 0.00
C PHE A 76 -15.33 8.17 0.23
N ASN A 77 -14.03 7.87 0.15
CA ASN A 77 -12.98 8.86 0.35
C ASN A 77 -12.85 9.89 -0.80
N GLN A 78 -13.66 9.77 -1.85
CA GLN A 78 -13.84 10.85 -2.85
C GLN A 78 -14.63 12.03 -2.28
N ILE A 79 -15.42 11.82 -1.22
CA ILE A 79 -16.24 12.85 -0.59
C ILE A 79 -15.41 13.63 0.43
N LYS A 80 -15.53 14.97 0.45
CA LYS A 80 -14.80 15.85 1.38
C LYS A 80 -15.61 16.11 2.66
N GLN A 81 -14.91 16.38 3.76
CA GLN A 81 -15.46 16.92 5.02
C GLN A 81 -16.46 16.01 5.77
N LEU A 82 -16.38 14.70 5.59
CA LEU A 82 -17.13 13.73 6.41
C LEU A 82 -16.22 13.15 7.50
N LEU A 83 -16.82 12.66 8.59
CA LEU A 83 -16.18 11.91 9.68
C LEU A 83 -15.30 12.66 10.68
N GLU A 84 -15.26 13.99 10.66
CA GLU A 84 -14.58 14.73 11.74
C GLU A 84 -15.17 14.33 13.10
N GLY A 85 -14.29 13.93 14.02
CA GLY A 85 -14.69 13.40 15.33
C GLY A 85 -15.25 11.97 15.31
N ARG A 86 -15.35 11.30 14.16
CA ARG A 86 -16.01 9.99 13.97
C ARG A 86 -15.11 8.95 13.29
N MET A 87 -13.82 9.21 13.16
CA MET A 87 -12.92 8.34 12.41
C MET A 87 -12.72 6.97 13.07
N SER A 88 -12.96 6.85 14.38
CA SER A 88 -12.99 5.55 15.07
C SER A 88 -13.95 4.55 14.42
N ILE A 89 -15.10 5.00 13.89
CA ILE A 89 -16.07 4.13 13.21
C ILE A 89 -15.44 3.44 12.00
N VAL A 90 -14.69 4.20 11.21
CA VAL A 90 -14.04 3.68 9.99
C VAL A 90 -12.83 2.82 10.34
N ILE A 91 -11.98 3.30 11.26
CA ILE A 91 -10.81 2.56 11.72
C ILE A 91 -11.22 1.20 12.30
N ASP A 92 -12.26 1.18 13.13
CA ASP A 92 -12.73 -0.07 13.72
C ASP A 92 -13.28 -1.03 12.67
N TRP A 93 -14.07 -0.51 11.74
CA TRP A 93 -14.58 -1.30 10.63
C TRP A 93 -13.45 -1.88 9.79
N ILE A 94 -12.46 -1.08 9.40
CA ILE A 94 -11.31 -1.49 8.58
C ILE A 94 -10.54 -2.62 9.27
N PHE A 95 -10.12 -2.44 10.52
CA PHE A 95 -9.39 -3.50 11.22
C PHE A 95 -10.26 -4.74 11.44
N ASN A 96 -11.55 -4.58 11.71
CA ASN A 96 -12.47 -5.71 11.87
C ASN A 96 -12.68 -6.49 10.58
N GLN A 97 -12.57 -5.88 9.40
CA GLN A 97 -12.72 -6.59 8.13
C GLN A 97 -11.40 -7.11 7.58
N LEU A 98 -10.33 -6.32 7.65
CA LEU A 98 -9.09 -6.59 6.92
C LEU A 98 -8.04 -7.36 7.72
N LEU A 99 -8.15 -7.43 9.06
CA LEU A 99 -7.28 -8.32 9.85
C LEU A 99 -7.74 -9.77 9.71
N ARG A 100 -6.80 -10.70 9.58
CA ARG A 100 -7.06 -12.14 9.80
C ARG A 100 -6.91 -12.46 11.29
N LYS A 101 -5.80 -12.05 11.90
CA LYS A 101 -5.50 -12.17 13.33
C LYS A 101 -6.05 -10.96 14.09
N LYS A 102 -7.27 -11.06 14.62
CA LYS A 102 -8.02 -9.91 15.18
C LYS A 102 -7.38 -9.26 16.41
N ASP A 103 -6.58 -10.01 17.16
CA ASP A 103 -5.85 -9.58 18.36
C ASP A 103 -4.48 -8.95 18.05
N SER A 104 -4.08 -8.89 16.77
CA SER A 104 -2.82 -8.24 16.36
C SER A 104 -2.84 -6.71 16.45
N VAL A 105 -4.02 -6.11 16.53
CA VAL A 105 -4.23 -4.67 16.70
C VAL A 105 -5.17 -4.46 17.87
N THR A 106 -4.63 -3.92 18.97
CA THR A 106 -5.35 -3.72 20.23
C THR A 106 -6.28 -2.52 20.17
N ASP A 107 -7.14 -2.38 21.18
CA ASP A 107 -7.98 -1.17 21.35
C ASP A 107 -7.14 0.09 21.52
N PHE A 108 -5.96 -0.03 22.13
CA PHE A 108 -5.01 1.07 22.23
C PHE A 108 -4.51 1.49 20.84
N ASP A 109 -4.09 0.53 20.01
CA ASP A 109 -3.60 0.80 18.65
C ASP A 109 -4.71 1.47 17.81
N ARG A 110 -5.94 0.96 17.88
CA ARG A 110 -7.12 1.53 17.22
C ARG A 110 -7.35 2.99 17.64
N ALA A 111 -7.24 3.29 18.93
CA ALA A 111 -7.37 4.65 19.43
C ALA A 111 -6.26 5.58 18.90
N VAL A 112 -5.02 5.09 18.78
CA VAL A 112 -3.90 5.84 18.19
C VAL A 112 -4.18 6.17 16.73
N TYR A 113 -4.58 5.18 15.92
CA TYR A 113 -4.95 5.41 14.52
C TYR A 113 -6.13 6.36 14.39
N ALA A 114 -7.20 6.15 15.16
CA ALA A 114 -8.37 7.02 15.13
C ALA A 114 -7.99 8.48 15.46
N ALA A 115 -7.17 8.71 16.49
CA ALA A 115 -6.71 10.04 16.87
C ALA A 115 -5.91 10.73 15.75
N ALA A 116 -5.01 9.98 15.07
CA ALA A 116 -4.21 10.51 13.97
C ALA A 116 -5.05 10.96 12.77
N TYR A 117 -6.18 10.28 12.50
CA TYR A 117 -7.06 10.58 11.37
C TYR A 117 -8.29 11.43 11.70
N ASN A 118 -8.51 11.85 12.96
CA ASN A 118 -9.81 12.44 13.36
C ASN A 118 -9.98 13.94 13.07
N SER A 119 -8.92 14.65 12.70
CA SER A 119 -8.98 16.10 12.43
C SER A 119 -9.41 16.39 10.99
N ALA A 120 -10.02 17.55 10.75
CA ALA A 120 -10.39 17.98 9.40
C ALA A 120 -9.22 17.95 8.41
N ASP A 121 -8.02 18.33 8.85
CA ASP A 121 -6.81 18.29 8.03
C ASP A 121 -6.32 16.87 7.74
N ALA A 122 -6.38 15.97 8.72
CA ALA A 122 -6.00 14.58 8.52
C ALA A 122 -6.97 13.88 7.57
N ILE A 123 -8.27 14.12 7.70
CA ILE A 123 -9.30 13.60 6.79
C ILE A 123 -9.11 14.14 5.38
N ARG A 124 -8.87 15.45 5.25
CA ARG A 124 -8.55 16.05 3.95
C ARG A 124 -7.34 15.38 3.32
N ALA A 125 -6.27 15.15 4.09
CA ALA A 125 -5.05 14.53 3.60
C ALA A 125 -5.26 13.05 3.25
N SER A 126 -5.94 12.27 4.08
CA SER A 126 -6.23 10.85 3.81
C SER A 126 -7.09 10.67 2.56
N ASN A 127 -8.10 11.53 2.39
CA ASN A 127 -8.99 11.48 1.23
C ASN A 127 -8.26 11.88 -0.06
N ALA A 128 -7.27 12.78 0.03
CA ALA A 128 -6.51 13.22 -1.12
C ALA A 128 -5.77 12.07 -1.82
N TRP A 129 -5.36 11.02 -1.09
CA TRP A 129 -4.77 9.82 -1.70
C TRP A 129 -5.73 9.14 -2.67
N TYR A 130 -6.94 8.83 -2.21
CA TYR A 130 -7.95 8.19 -3.05
C TYR A 130 -8.38 9.10 -4.21
N GLN A 131 -8.43 10.42 -3.98
CA GLN A 131 -8.75 11.41 -5.01
C GLN A 131 -7.66 11.53 -6.09
N ALA A 132 -6.42 11.10 -5.79
CA ALA A 132 -5.31 11.09 -6.73
C ALA A 132 -5.29 9.83 -7.63
N PHE A 133 -6.01 8.76 -7.26
CA PHE A 133 -5.98 7.50 -8.01
C PHE A 133 -6.24 7.63 -9.52
N PRO A 134 -7.16 8.50 -10.01
CA PRO A 134 -7.32 8.68 -11.45
C PRO A 134 -6.04 9.18 -12.15
N GLN A 135 -5.26 10.04 -11.49
CA GLN A 135 -3.97 10.50 -11.99
C GLN A 135 -2.92 9.38 -11.89
N ASP A 136 -2.85 8.68 -10.76
CA ASP A 136 -1.92 7.55 -10.59
C ASP A 136 -2.15 6.46 -11.67
N ILE A 137 -3.40 6.16 -11.99
CA ILE A 137 -3.77 5.22 -13.06
C ILE A 137 -3.40 5.79 -14.44
N ALA A 138 -3.53 7.10 -14.66
CA ALA A 138 -3.10 7.71 -15.92
C ALA A 138 -1.57 7.64 -16.09
N ASP A 139 -0.82 7.91 -15.02
CA ASP A 139 0.64 7.87 -15.00
C ASP A 139 1.17 6.45 -15.16
N SER A 140 0.49 5.44 -14.58
CA SER A 140 0.90 4.03 -14.67
C SER A 140 0.93 3.51 -16.11
N ARG A 141 0.11 4.08 -17.01
CA ARG A 141 0.14 3.75 -18.45
C ARG A 141 1.40 4.24 -19.16
N THR A 142 2.12 5.19 -18.57
CA THR A 142 3.30 5.83 -19.17
C THR A 142 4.61 5.25 -18.66
N TYR A 143 4.58 4.58 -17.51
CA TYR A 143 5.78 4.04 -16.89
C TYR A 143 6.36 2.88 -17.70
N ALA A 144 7.69 2.90 -17.85
CA ALA A 144 8.43 1.74 -18.32
C ALA A 144 8.42 0.64 -17.24
N LYS A 145 8.69 -0.61 -17.65
CA LYS A 145 8.92 -1.68 -16.68
C LYS A 145 10.11 -1.35 -15.79
N LEU A 146 9.94 -1.61 -14.49
CA LEU A 146 10.97 -1.52 -13.48
C LEU A 146 12.06 -2.55 -13.75
N THR A 147 13.31 -2.09 -13.84
CA THR A 147 14.48 -2.92 -14.13
C THR A 147 15.30 -3.30 -12.91
N MET A 148 15.13 -2.57 -11.79
CA MET A 148 15.67 -2.97 -10.50
C MET A 148 14.89 -4.16 -9.92
N PRO A 149 15.48 -4.94 -9.00
CA PRO A 149 14.79 -6.01 -8.30
C PRO A 149 13.57 -5.50 -7.52
N VAL A 150 12.44 -6.18 -7.67
CA VAL A 150 11.19 -5.90 -6.96
C VAL A 150 10.75 -7.09 -6.11
N LEU A 151 10.55 -6.90 -4.82
CA LEU A 151 9.90 -7.87 -3.94
C LEU A 151 8.43 -7.50 -3.74
N GLY A 152 7.51 -8.40 -4.08
CA GLY A 152 6.15 -8.37 -3.54
C GLY A 152 6.05 -9.24 -2.29
N VAL A 153 5.41 -8.74 -1.24
CA VAL A 153 5.04 -9.56 -0.06
C VAL A 153 3.56 -9.39 0.19
N GLY A 154 2.79 -10.47 0.10
CA GLY A 154 1.33 -10.41 0.23
C GLY A 154 0.78 -11.35 1.29
N GLY A 155 -0.15 -10.83 2.11
CA GLY A 155 -1.11 -11.62 2.86
C GLY A 155 -2.39 -11.75 2.03
N SER A 156 -3.40 -10.96 2.37
CA SER A 156 -4.67 -10.94 1.64
C SER A 156 -4.56 -10.45 0.19
N GLY A 157 -3.58 -9.58 -0.10
CA GLY A 157 -3.37 -9.03 -1.44
C GLY A 157 -2.34 -9.80 -2.29
N TYR A 158 -1.91 -10.99 -1.86
CA TYR A 158 -0.96 -11.82 -2.61
C TYR A 158 -1.38 -12.03 -4.07
N ALA A 159 -2.66 -12.35 -4.32
CA ALA A 159 -3.15 -12.60 -5.68
C ALA A 159 -3.11 -11.34 -6.56
N LEU A 160 -3.32 -10.15 -5.98
CA LEU A 160 -3.21 -8.88 -6.69
C LEU A 160 -1.75 -8.63 -7.11
N LEU A 161 -0.79 -8.82 -6.20
CA LEU A 161 0.63 -8.71 -6.50
C LEU A 161 1.08 -9.75 -7.54
N GLN A 162 0.60 -11.00 -7.43
CA GLN A 162 0.89 -12.07 -8.38
C GLN A 162 0.46 -11.72 -9.80
N HIS A 163 -0.69 -11.06 -9.95
CA HIS A 163 -1.18 -10.62 -11.25
C HIS A 163 -0.41 -9.41 -11.78
N ALA A 164 -0.08 -8.44 -10.91
CA ALA A 164 0.49 -7.15 -11.32
C ALA A 164 2.00 -7.22 -11.63
N LEU A 165 2.80 -7.90 -10.80
CA LEU A 165 4.27 -7.89 -10.90
C LEU A 165 4.84 -8.22 -12.29
N PRO A 166 4.35 -9.26 -13.02
CA PRO A 166 4.86 -9.59 -14.36
C PRO A 166 4.67 -8.45 -15.38
N ALA A 167 3.64 -7.62 -15.19
CA ALA A 167 3.34 -6.50 -16.08
C ALA A 167 4.25 -5.29 -15.81
N VAL A 168 4.72 -5.11 -14.57
CA VAL A 168 5.39 -3.88 -14.13
C VAL A 168 6.89 -4.00 -13.89
N ALA A 169 7.43 -5.22 -13.73
CA ALA A 169 8.85 -5.43 -13.43
C ALA A 169 9.50 -6.50 -14.34
N THR A 170 10.79 -6.35 -14.63
CA THR A 170 11.58 -7.38 -15.35
C THR A 170 12.20 -8.41 -14.43
N THR A 171 12.49 -8.03 -13.19
CA THR A 171 13.09 -8.89 -12.17
C THR A 171 12.30 -8.73 -10.88
N TYR A 172 11.59 -9.78 -10.48
CA TYR A 172 10.78 -9.75 -9.28
C TYR A 172 10.75 -11.09 -8.55
N SER A 173 10.53 -11.03 -7.24
CA SER A 173 10.13 -12.15 -6.39
C SER A 173 8.79 -11.83 -5.74
N LEU A 174 8.07 -12.87 -5.33
CA LEU A 174 6.78 -12.75 -4.66
C LEU A 174 6.71 -13.74 -3.51
N GLU A 175 6.52 -13.23 -2.31
CA GLU A 175 6.41 -14.02 -1.09
C GLU A 175 5.00 -13.90 -0.50
N LYS A 176 4.53 -15.00 0.06
CA LYS A 176 3.23 -15.07 0.74
C LYS A 176 3.44 -15.14 2.24
N ILE A 177 2.69 -14.33 2.98
CA ILE A 177 2.58 -14.44 4.43
C ILE A 177 1.28 -15.18 4.74
N ASP A 178 1.39 -16.45 5.13
CA ASP A 178 0.22 -17.29 5.35
C ASP A 178 -0.54 -16.90 6.62
N ASP A 179 -1.87 -17.07 6.56
CA ASP A 179 -2.80 -16.72 7.64
C ASP A 179 -2.71 -15.25 8.11
N ALA A 180 -2.32 -14.34 7.21
CA ALA A 180 -2.37 -12.89 7.43
C ALA A 180 -3.43 -12.22 6.54
N GLY A 181 -4.04 -11.17 7.09
CA GLY A 181 -4.91 -10.27 6.35
C GLY A 181 -4.12 -9.22 5.60
N HIS A 182 -4.63 -8.00 5.59
CA HIS A 182 -3.99 -6.86 4.93
C HIS A 182 -2.83 -6.28 5.74
N PHE A 183 -2.92 -6.31 7.07
CA PHE A 183 -1.96 -5.65 7.96
C PHE A 183 -0.83 -6.61 8.35
N ILE A 184 -0.13 -7.16 7.35
CA ILE A 184 0.91 -8.20 7.54
C ILE A 184 1.99 -7.81 8.55
N LEU A 185 2.32 -6.52 8.64
CA LEU A 185 3.30 -5.98 9.58
C LEU A 185 2.85 -6.08 11.05
N ALA A 186 1.54 -6.00 11.32
CA ALA A 186 0.98 -6.19 12.66
C ALA A 186 0.66 -7.66 12.93
N GLU A 187 0.16 -8.38 11.91
CA GLU A 187 -0.33 -9.75 12.07
C GLU A 187 0.81 -10.77 12.19
N LYS A 188 1.86 -10.62 11.37
CA LYS A 188 3.01 -11.52 11.26
C LYS A 188 4.32 -10.70 11.15
N PRO A 189 4.67 -9.90 12.18
CA PRO A 189 5.81 -8.99 12.13
C PRO A 189 7.14 -9.71 11.85
N GLU A 190 7.41 -10.81 12.58
CA GLU A 190 8.68 -11.55 12.45
C GLU A 190 8.84 -12.21 11.08
N GLU A 191 7.76 -12.80 10.55
CA GLU A 191 7.75 -13.45 9.24
C GLU A 191 7.94 -12.42 8.12
N THR A 192 7.21 -11.29 8.21
CA THR A 192 7.33 -10.19 7.24
C THR A 192 8.74 -9.57 7.29
N ALA A 193 9.28 -9.33 8.48
CA ALA A 193 10.63 -8.78 8.66
C ALA A 193 11.71 -9.74 8.15
N HIS A 194 11.54 -11.05 8.36
CA HIS A 194 12.46 -12.06 7.85
C HIS A 194 12.54 -12.05 6.32
N VAL A 195 11.38 -12.06 5.64
CA VAL A 195 11.30 -11.97 4.18
C VAL A 195 11.95 -10.70 3.64
N ILE A 196 11.66 -9.55 4.26
CA ILE A 196 12.26 -8.27 3.87
C ILE A 196 13.79 -8.31 4.06
N THR A 197 14.26 -8.83 5.20
CA THR A 197 15.69 -8.86 5.52
C THR A 197 16.46 -9.77 4.57
N GLN A 198 15.92 -10.96 4.26
CA GLN A 198 16.51 -11.88 3.28
C GLN A 198 16.63 -11.25 1.89
N PHE A 199 15.62 -10.48 1.47
CA PHE A 199 15.69 -9.74 0.22
C PHE A 199 16.76 -8.66 0.26
N LEU A 200 16.85 -7.89 1.36
CA LEU A 200 17.87 -6.85 1.51
C LEU A 200 19.29 -7.42 1.48
N GLU A 201 19.54 -8.58 2.09
CA GLU A 201 20.85 -9.25 2.09
C GLU A 201 21.36 -9.59 0.69
N CYS A 202 20.48 -9.69 -0.32
CA CYS A 202 20.87 -9.92 -1.71
C CYS A 202 21.33 -8.65 -2.45
N TYR A 203 21.04 -7.46 -1.93
CA TYR A 203 21.17 -6.18 -2.65
C TYR A 203 21.83 -5.05 -1.83
N VAL A 204 22.34 -5.37 -0.64
CA VAL A 204 23.18 -4.49 0.21
C VAL A 204 24.65 -4.83 0.03
#